data_AF-A0A9P4W7C8-F1
#
_entry.id   AF-A0A9P4W7C8-F1
#
_cell.length_a   1.000
_cell.length_b   1.000
_cell.length_c   1.000
_cell.angle_alpha   90.00
_cell.angle_beta   90.00
_cell.angle_gamma   90.00
#
_symmetry.space_group_name_H-M   'P 1'
#
loop_
_entity.id
_entity.type
_entity.pdbx_description
1 polymer ?
#
loop_
_entity_poly.entity_id
_entity_poly.type
_entity_poly.pdbx_seq_one_letter_code
_entity_poly.pdbx_strand_id
1 'polypeptide(L)'
;MRFRERKPIDYGADGQEEVKDRPPQFVGLRDRITHFTWPWFAATMSTGALSVVLGNTPNTFRGLQTIGKVVYIFDIILFLLFNALMITRFILIPRKLMASLHHPVEGLFHGTYWVSVALILNGAYVFGNADTGPWFPRALEVCFWIYCGVAFTIGVFQYSMFFRMERLNVTDAVPAWIFPIYPLLVVGTLAGYTAAGLISLANQAPTFIGANYWTQSPTHDGDIVRIFGIMSGLFVILFAYWFFFITTVAVVVGAHKMSFSLNWWAFIFPNAGLTLATIQAGKVLNSQALNGIASALTILLVVMWLFTAVFCVRAVYLGEIMWPGKDEDKSMERIAWGWQSNRNNPQARRVIVPEDLR
;
A
#
# COMPACT_ATOMS: atom_id res chain seq x y z
N MET A 1 -26.23 -24.23 9.52
CA MET A 1 -27.31 -23.28 9.16
C MET A 1 -27.03 -22.79 7.76
N ARG A 2 -28.02 -22.92 6.86
CA ARG A 2 -27.92 -22.59 5.43
C ARG A 2 -27.67 -21.09 5.23
N PHE A 3 -26.71 -20.76 4.38
CA PHE A 3 -26.58 -19.43 3.81
C PHE A 3 -27.93 -19.01 3.23
N ARG A 4 -28.52 -17.95 3.78
CA ARG A 4 -29.58 -17.24 3.09
C ARG A 4 -28.87 -16.37 2.07
N GLU A 5 -28.58 -16.95 0.90
CA GLU A 5 -28.32 -16.17 -0.31
C GLU A 5 -29.39 -15.09 -0.35
N ARG A 6 -28.99 -13.82 -0.30
CA ARG A 6 -29.89 -12.74 -0.71
C ARG A 6 -30.18 -13.06 -2.17
N LYS A 7 -31.37 -13.62 -2.42
CA LYS A 7 -31.89 -13.70 -3.79
C LYS A 7 -31.79 -12.27 -4.35
N PRO A 8 -31.29 -12.10 -5.58
CA PRO A 8 -31.50 -10.84 -6.28
C PRO A 8 -33.00 -10.57 -6.25
N ILE A 9 -33.38 -9.32 -5.96
CA ILE A 9 -34.79 -8.95 -5.89
C ILE A 9 -35.38 -9.21 -7.28
N ASP A 10 -36.21 -10.25 -7.36
CA ASP A 10 -36.96 -10.61 -8.57
C ASP A 10 -38.08 -9.59 -8.77
N TYR A 11 -37.85 -8.62 -9.64
CA TYR A 11 -38.90 -7.78 -10.19
C TYR A 11 -39.46 -8.42 -11.46
N GLY A 12 -40.12 -9.56 -11.32
CA GLY A 12 -40.88 -10.18 -12.39
C GLY A 12 -42.23 -9.49 -12.59
N ALA A 13 -42.28 -8.44 -13.42
CA ALA A 13 -43.44 -8.07 -14.24
C ALA A 13 -43.10 -6.87 -15.15
N ASP A 14 -42.21 -7.07 -16.12
CA ASP A 14 -42.28 -6.49 -17.47
C ASP A 14 -41.00 -6.84 -18.24
N GLY A 15 -41.06 -7.95 -18.99
CA GLY A 15 -40.40 -8.21 -20.29
C GLY A 15 -39.02 -7.65 -20.66
N GLN A 16 -38.15 -7.25 -19.74
CA GLN A 16 -36.77 -6.87 -20.03
C GLN A 16 -35.86 -7.91 -19.40
N GLU A 17 -35.33 -8.81 -20.24
CA GLU A 17 -34.18 -9.64 -19.87
C GLU A 17 -33.15 -8.75 -19.17
N GLU A 18 -32.73 -9.12 -17.96
CA GLU A 18 -31.54 -8.55 -17.34
C GLU A 18 -30.38 -8.79 -18.28
N VAL A 19 -30.09 -7.79 -19.12
CA VAL A 19 -28.88 -7.75 -19.93
C VAL A 19 -27.74 -7.59 -18.93
N LYS A 20 -27.25 -8.70 -18.39
CA LYS A 20 -25.89 -8.78 -17.86
C LYS A 20 -24.99 -8.38 -19.03
N ASP A 21 -24.62 -7.10 -19.07
CA ASP A 21 -23.74 -6.50 -20.06
C ASP A 21 -22.53 -7.43 -20.21
N ARG A 22 -22.52 -8.22 -21.29
CA ARG A 22 -21.39 -9.09 -21.60
C ARG A 22 -20.19 -8.18 -21.81
N PRO A 23 -19.00 -8.51 -21.28
CA PRO A 23 -17.83 -7.66 -21.44
C PRO A 23 -17.56 -7.48 -22.94
N PRO A 24 -17.44 -6.23 -23.44
CA PRO A 24 -17.20 -5.98 -24.85
C PRO A 24 -15.89 -6.62 -25.33
N GLN A 25 -15.89 -7.18 -26.56
CA GLN A 25 -14.72 -7.86 -27.14
C GLN A 25 -13.55 -6.91 -27.42
N PHE A 26 -13.82 -5.63 -27.64
CA PHE A 26 -12.79 -4.60 -27.82
C PHE A 26 -13.10 -3.40 -26.93
N VAL A 27 -12.12 -2.95 -26.16
CA VAL A 27 -12.26 -1.85 -25.21
C VAL A 27 -11.24 -0.79 -25.56
N GLY A 28 -11.73 0.39 -25.96
CA GLY A 28 -10.87 1.54 -26.23
C GLY A 28 -10.13 2.01 -24.96
N LEU A 29 -9.02 2.72 -25.14
CA LEU A 29 -8.20 3.22 -24.03
C LEU A 29 -9.00 4.04 -23.01
N ARG A 30 -9.97 4.83 -23.48
CA ARG A 30 -10.88 5.61 -22.63
C ARG A 30 -11.71 4.72 -21.69
N ASP A 31 -12.24 3.62 -22.19
CA ASP A 31 -13.03 2.69 -21.38
C ASP A 31 -12.13 1.84 -20.48
N ARG A 32 -10.91 1.47 -20.92
CA ARG A 32 -9.91 0.82 -20.05
C ARG A 32 -9.58 1.67 -18.82
N ILE A 33 -9.42 2.98 -18.97
CA ILE A 33 -9.17 3.91 -17.84
C ILE A 33 -10.32 3.88 -16.82
N THR A 34 -11.55 3.60 -17.24
CA THR A 34 -12.67 3.51 -16.30
C THR A 34 -12.56 2.34 -15.33
N HIS A 35 -11.72 1.34 -15.63
CA HIS A 35 -11.39 0.18 -14.79
C HIS A 35 -10.09 0.37 -14.00
N PHE A 36 -9.51 1.57 -13.98
CA PHE A 36 -8.34 1.85 -13.16
C PHE A 36 -8.72 1.99 -11.67
N THR A 37 -8.39 0.99 -10.85
CA THR A 37 -8.83 0.86 -9.45
C THR A 37 -7.76 1.29 -8.42
N TRP A 38 -8.17 1.51 -7.16
CA TRP A 38 -7.24 1.86 -6.06
C TRP A 38 -6.04 0.89 -5.87
N PRO A 39 -6.16 -0.44 -6.06
CA PRO A 39 -5.04 -1.38 -5.99
C PRO A 39 -3.85 -1.06 -6.90
N TRP A 40 -4.02 -0.27 -7.96
CA TRP A 40 -2.90 0.20 -8.78
C TRP A 40 -1.86 0.99 -7.97
N PHE A 41 -2.28 1.71 -6.93
CA PHE A 41 -1.35 2.45 -6.07
C PHE A 41 -0.41 1.52 -5.28
N ALA A 42 -0.70 0.21 -5.19
CA ALA A 42 0.26 -0.76 -4.67
C ALA A 42 1.57 -0.80 -5.47
N ALA A 43 1.54 -0.49 -6.77
CA ALA A 43 2.76 -0.40 -7.58
C ALA A 43 3.63 0.80 -7.18
N THR A 44 3.02 1.98 -6.99
CA THR A 44 3.74 3.18 -6.51
C THR A 44 4.25 2.98 -5.08
N MET A 45 3.42 2.40 -4.21
CA MET A 45 3.82 2.02 -2.85
C MET A 45 5.04 1.08 -2.86
N SER A 46 5.05 0.06 -3.71
CA SER A 46 6.18 -0.87 -3.81
C SER A 46 7.43 -0.24 -4.44
N THR A 47 7.25 0.66 -5.41
CA THR A 47 8.36 1.37 -6.09
C THR A 47 9.02 2.39 -5.17
N GLY A 48 8.23 3.19 -4.45
CA GLY A 48 8.72 4.10 -3.42
C GLY A 48 9.46 3.36 -2.31
N ALA A 49 8.93 2.24 -1.82
CA ALA A 49 9.61 1.42 -0.81
C ALA A 49 10.94 0.84 -1.32
N LEU A 50 10.99 0.37 -2.58
CA LEU A 50 12.23 -0.08 -3.20
C LEU A 50 13.27 1.04 -3.26
N SER A 51 12.85 2.26 -3.63
CA SER A 51 13.76 3.42 -3.65
C SER A 51 14.37 3.70 -2.27
N VAL A 52 13.56 3.65 -1.22
CA VAL A 52 14.01 3.86 0.17
C VAL A 52 14.98 2.75 0.60
N VAL A 53 14.72 1.49 0.25
CA VAL A 53 15.67 0.38 0.49
C VAL A 53 17.01 0.68 -0.18
N LEU A 54 17.01 0.96 -1.49
CA LEU A 54 18.23 1.23 -2.26
C LEU A 54 19.06 2.37 -1.68
N GLY A 55 18.41 3.43 -1.17
CA GLY A 55 19.09 4.56 -0.53
C GLY A 55 19.72 4.21 0.83
N ASN A 56 19.20 3.20 1.53
CA ASN A 56 19.62 2.81 2.89
C ASN A 56 20.46 1.52 2.95
N THR A 57 20.51 0.73 1.87
CA THR A 57 21.21 -0.55 1.81
C THR A 57 22.69 -0.40 2.20
N PRO A 58 23.23 -1.30 3.05
CA PRO A 58 24.64 -1.28 3.41
C PRO A 58 25.54 -1.64 2.22
N ASN A 59 26.82 -1.28 2.30
CA ASN A 59 27.79 -1.42 1.21
C ASN A 59 27.44 -0.52 0.01
N THR A 60 27.16 0.75 0.29
CA THR A 60 26.80 1.75 -0.73
C THR A 60 27.98 2.08 -1.64
N PHE A 61 27.69 2.26 -2.91
CA PHE A 61 28.58 2.90 -3.88
C PHE A 61 27.82 3.98 -4.63
N ARG A 62 28.53 4.88 -5.32
CA ARG A 62 27.90 6.01 -6.02
C ARG A 62 26.80 5.57 -6.99
N GLY A 63 27.02 4.47 -7.72
CA GLY A 63 26.03 3.91 -8.63
C GLY A 63 24.74 3.45 -7.94
N LEU A 64 24.81 2.84 -6.76
CA LEU A 64 23.62 2.42 -5.99
C LEU A 64 22.75 3.62 -5.61
N GLN A 65 23.38 4.70 -5.11
CA GLN A 65 22.66 5.93 -4.75
C GLN A 65 22.02 6.59 -5.97
N THR A 66 22.71 6.60 -7.12
CA THR A 66 22.13 7.07 -8.39
C THR A 66 20.93 6.21 -8.81
N ILE A 67 21.04 4.89 -8.73
CA ILE A 67 19.93 3.97 -9.06
C ILE A 67 18.74 4.23 -8.12
N GLY A 68 18.97 4.35 -6.82
CA GLY A 68 17.93 4.70 -5.84
C GLY A 68 17.22 6.01 -6.18
N LYS A 69 17.98 7.06 -6.51
CA LYS A 69 17.44 8.37 -6.93
C LYS A 69 16.65 8.27 -8.24
N VAL A 70 17.10 7.48 -9.21
CA VAL A 70 16.35 7.23 -10.47
C VAL A 70 15.04 6.50 -10.20
N VAL A 71 15.04 5.46 -9.38
CA VAL A 71 13.81 4.72 -8.99
C VAL A 71 12.85 5.64 -8.22
N TYR A 72 13.36 6.51 -7.36
CA TYR A 72 12.55 7.52 -6.66
C TYR A 72 11.90 8.52 -7.62
N ILE A 73 12.64 9.08 -8.58
CA ILE A 73 12.08 9.98 -9.60
C ILE A 73 11.04 9.25 -10.44
N PHE A 74 11.31 7.99 -10.81
CA PHE A 74 10.35 7.15 -11.53
C PHE A 74 9.08 6.93 -10.71
N ASP A 75 9.18 6.72 -9.40
CA ASP A 75 8.02 6.59 -8.51
C ASP A 75 7.16 7.86 -8.48
N ILE A 76 7.77 9.05 -8.41
CA ILE A 76 7.03 10.33 -8.50
C ILE A 76 6.27 10.42 -9.82
N ILE A 77 6.94 10.14 -10.95
CA ILE A 77 6.31 10.18 -12.27
C ILE A 77 5.14 9.19 -12.35
N LEU A 78 5.34 7.96 -11.85
CA LEU A 78 4.33 6.92 -11.83
C LEU A 78 3.14 7.32 -10.95
N PHE A 79 3.39 7.90 -9.77
CA PHE A 79 2.36 8.38 -8.86
C PHE A 79 1.54 9.51 -9.48
N LEU A 80 2.18 10.49 -10.13
CA LEU A 80 1.49 11.56 -10.84
C LEU A 80 0.66 11.02 -12.01
N LEU A 81 1.19 10.06 -12.77
CA LEU A 81 0.45 9.38 -13.84
C LEU A 81 -0.78 8.66 -13.29
N PHE A 82 -0.65 7.91 -12.21
CA PHE A 82 -1.75 7.15 -11.62
C PHE A 82 -2.82 8.07 -11.01
N ASN A 83 -2.42 9.20 -10.43
CA ASN A 83 -3.35 10.26 -10.04
C ASN A 83 -4.11 10.80 -11.26
N ALA A 84 -3.43 11.09 -12.37
CA ALA A 84 -4.08 11.56 -13.59
C ALA A 84 -5.07 10.53 -14.16
N LEU A 85 -4.73 9.23 -14.16
CA LEU A 85 -5.62 8.15 -14.59
C LEU A 85 -6.83 8.01 -13.66
N MET A 86 -6.63 8.07 -12.34
CA MET A 86 -7.71 7.99 -11.35
C MET A 86 -8.65 9.21 -11.43
N ILE A 87 -8.09 10.42 -11.55
CA ILE A 87 -8.87 11.65 -11.78
C ILE A 87 -9.66 11.52 -13.09
N THR A 88 -9.03 11.01 -14.16
CA THR A 88 -9.71 10.78 -15.44
C THR A 88 -10.86 9.79 -15.30
N ARG A 89 -10.70 8.69 -14.54
CA ARG A 89 -11.78 7.75 -14.23
C ARG A 89 -12.97 8.46 -13.58
N PHE A 90 -12.72 9.37 -12.63
CA PHE A 90 -13.77 10.11 -11.94
C PHE A 90 -14.34 11.27 -12.78
N ILE A 91 -13.60 11.87 -13.71
CA ILE A 91 -14.16 12.82 -14.67
C ILE A 91 -15.09 12.10 -15.66
N LEU A 92 -14.68 10.91 -16.12
CA LEU A 92 -15.46 10.10 -17.04
C LEU A 92 -16.73 9.55 -16.38
N ILE A 93 -16.60 9.02 -15.16
CA ILE A 93 -17.73 8.46 -14.40
C ILE A 93 -17.65 8.97 -12.95
N PRO A 94 -18.15 10.19 -12.66
CA PRO A 94 -18.09 10.80 -11.32
C PRO A 94 -18.67 9.94 -10.20
N ARG A 95 -19.64 9.11 -10.56
CA ARG A 95 -20.30 8.17 -9.64
C ARG A 95 -19.37 7.06 -9.14
N LYS A 96 -18.33 6.68 -9.91
CA LYS A 96 -17.35 5.68 -9.50
C LYS A 96 -16.50 6.15 -8.30
N LEU A 97 -16.39 7.46 -8.03
CA LEU A 97 -15.66 7.95 -6.85
C LEU A 97 -16.26 7.38 -5.57
N MET A 98 -17.52 7.69 -5.29
CA MET A 98 -18.18 7.24 -4.07
C MET A 98 -18.41 5.73 -4.06
N ALA A 99 -18.72 5.13 -5.22
CA ALA A 99 -18.82 3.68 -5.35
C ALA A 99 -17.50 2.98 -4.98
N SER A 100 -16.36 3.48 -5.48
CA SER A 100 -15.04 2.89 -5.20
C SER A 100 -14.67 2.92 -3.73
N LEU A 101 -15.03 3.99 -3.02
CA LEU A 101 -14.72 4.13 -1.59
C LEU A 101 -15.56 3.20 -0.72
N HIS A 102 -16.84 2.99 -1.06
CA HIS A 102 -17.74 2.10 -0.32
C HIS A 102 -17.57 0.62 -0.70
N HIS A 103 -16.95 0.33 -1.85
CA HIS A 103 -16.82 -1.03 -2.34
C HIS A 103 -15.97 -1.90 -1.39
N PRO A 104 -16.45 -3.10 -0.99
CA PRO A 104 -15.84 -3.91 0.06
C PRO A 104 -14.45 -4.47 -0.26
N VAL A 105 -14.05 -4.46 -1.54
CA VAL A 105 -12.70 -4.87 -1.99
C VAL A 105 -11.88 -3.63 -2.39
N GLU A 106 -12.26 -2.95 -3.47
CA GLU A 106 -11.56 -1.75 -3.97
C GLU A 106 -11.32 -0.66 -2.90
N GLY A 107 -12.32 -0.35 -2.07
CA GLY A 107 -12.24 0.77 -1.12
C GLY A 107 -11.20 0.56 -0.02
N LEU A 108 -10.89 -0.69 0.32
CA LEU A 108 -9.82 -1.03 1.26
C LEU A 108 -8.46 -0.56 0.74
N PHE A 109 -8.23 -0.64 -0.57
CA PHE A 109 -6.95 -0.27 -1.19
C PHE A 109 -6.73 1.24 -1.31
N HIS A 110 -7.71 2.08 -0.97
CA HIS A 110 -7.49 3.52 -0.85
C HIS A 110 -6.37 3.87 0.14
N GLY A 111 -6.12 3.01 1.14
CA GLY A 111 -4.94 3.14 2.00
C GLY A 111 -3.61 3.08 1.25
N THR A 112 -3.50 2.31 0.16
CA THR A 112 -2.25 2.22 -0.61
C THR A 112 -1.86 3.55 -1.26
N TYR A 113 -2.83 4.39 -1.63
CA TYR A 113 -2.58 5.76 -2.10
C TYR A 113 -1.80 6.58 -1.07
N TRP A 114 -2.27 6.57 0.18
CA TRP A 114 -1.66 7.32 1.26
C TRP A 114 -0.32 6.74 1.70
N VAL A 115 -0.11 5.44 1.52
CA VAL A 115 1.21 4.85 1.74
C VAL A 115 2.21 5.36 0.70
N SER A 116 1.83 5.45 -0.57
CA SER A 116 2.68 6.04 -1.61
C SER A 116 3.08 7.47 -1.26
N VAL A 117 2.15 8.28 -0.76
CA VAL A 117 2.45 9.66 -0.30
C VAL A 117 3.53 9.66 0.81
N ALA A 118 3.41 8.79 1.82
CA ALA A 118 4.41 8.69 2.87
C ALA A 118 5.80 8.27 2.34
N LEU A 119 5.85 7.33 1.40
CA LEU A 119 7.10 6.88 0.81
C LEU A 119 7.75 7.94 -0.07
N ILE A 120 6.95 8.75 -0.76
CA ILE A 120 7.44 9.92 -1.50
C ILE A 120 8.07 10.92 -0.52
N LEU A 121 7.42 11.23 0.61
CA LEU A 121 7.99 12.08 1.65
C LEU A 121 9.29 11.51 2.22
N ASN A 122 9.35 10.20 2.42
CA ASN A 122 10.56 9.51 2.90
C ASN A 122 11.70 9.60 1.86
N GLY A 123 11.41 9.26 0.60
CA GLY A 123 12.36 9.38 -0.49
C GLY A 123 12.87 10.81 -0.70
N ALA A 124 12.01 11.81 -0.49
CA ALA A 124 12.42 13.22 -0.52
C ALA A 124 13.49 13.52 0.54
N TYR A 125 13.33 13.00 1.75
CA TYR A 125 14.36 13.11 2.78
C TYR A 125 15.63 12.33 2.39
N VAL A 126 15.51 11.07 2.02
CA VAL A 126 16.65 10.19 1.70
C VAL A 126 17.51 10.74 0.57
N PHE A 127 16.90 11.24 -0.50
CA PHE A 127 17.63 11.65 -1.72
C PHE A 127 17.79 13.16 -1.89
N GLY A 128 17.00 13.97 -1.19
CA GLY A 128 17.00 15.43 -1.33
C GLY A 128 17.67 16.17 -0.18
N ASN A 129 17.74 15.58 1.03
CA ASN A 129 18.18 16.30 2.22
C ASN A 129 19.62 16.81 2.15
N ALA A 130 20.55 16.02 1.60
CA ALA A 130 21.95 16.41 1.49
C ALA A 130 22.19 17.53 0.46
N ASP A 131 21.32 17.63 -0.55
CA ASP A 131 21.47 18.54 -1.70
C ASP A 131 20.61 19.81 -1.56
N THR A 132 19.82 19.94 -0.49
CA THR A 132 18.86 21.04 -0.27
C THR A 132 19.25 21.87 0.95
N GLY A 133 18.79 23.13 1.00
CA GLY A 133 19.09 24.04 2.11
C GLY A 133 18.51 23.62 3.48
N PRO A 134 18.95 24.25 4.58
CA PRO A 134 18.57 23.89 5.96
C PRO A 134 17.06 23.97 6.27
N TRP A 135 16.29 24.65 5.43
CA TRP A 135 14.83 24.73 5.54
C TRP A 135 14.12 23.42 5.21
N PHE A 136 14.77 22.53 4.45
CA PHE A 136 14.14 21.35 3.87
C PHE A 136 13.68 20.30 4.89
N PRO A 137 14.49 19.90 5.90
CA PRO A 137 14.02 19.06 6.99
C PRO A 137 12.76 19.61 7.66
N ARG A 138 12.74 20.92 7.92
CA ARG A 138 11.60 21.56 8.59
C ARG A 138 10.35 21.58 7.72
N ALA A 139 10.50 21.81 6.41
CA ALA A 139 9.39 21.71 5.47
C ALA A 139 8.82 20.28 5.40
N LEU A 140 9.69 19.26 5.34
CA LEU A 140 9.27 17.86 5.37
C LEU A 140 8.57 17.49 6.68
N GLU A 141 9.03 18.01 7.82
CA GLU A 141 8.37 17.82 9.11
C GLU A 141 6.94 18.38 9.13
N VAL A 142 6.72 19.57 8.56
CA VAL A 142 5.38 20.15 8.43
C VAL A 142 4.49 19.29 7.53
N CYS A 143 5.01 18.87 6.36
CA CYS A 143 4.30 17.96 5.46
C CYS A 143 3.95 16.63 6.15
N PHE A 144 4.86 16.10 6.96
CA PHE A 144 4.66 14.88 7.74
C PHE A 144 3.49 15.01 8.73
N TRP A 145 3.42 16.09 9.50
CA TRP A 145 2.33 16.27 10.47
C TRP A 145 0.97 16.50 9.79
N ILE A 146 0.94 17.23 8.67
CA ILE A 146 -0.26 17.36 7.83
C ILE A 146 -0.70 15.98 7.33
N TYR A 147 0.23 15.21 6.78
CA TYR A 147 -0.02 13.85 6.34
C TYR A 147 -0.60 12.97 7.46
N CYS A 148 -0.02 13.02 8.66
CA CYS A 148 -0.51 12.25 9.81
C CYS A 148 -1.97 12.59 10.15
N GLY A 149 -2.31 13.87 10.21
CA GLY A 149 -3.67 14.32 10.50
C GLY A 149 -4.68 13.85 9.44
N VAL A 150 -4.29 13.95 8.16
CA VAL A 150 -5.14 13.51 7.04
C VAL A 150 -5.29 11.98 7.02
N ALA A 151 -4.20 11.24 7.10
CA ALA A 151 -4.20 9.77 7.12
C ALA A 151 -5.00 9.21 8.31
N PHE A 152 -4.89 9.84 9.48
CA PHE A 152 -5.67 9.45 10.65
C PHE A 152 -7.17 9.68 10.45
N THR A 153 -7.54 10.86 9.96
CA THR A 153 -8.94 11.18 9.67
C THR A 153 -9.54 10.21 8.65
N ILE A 154 -8.79 9.88 7.60
CA ILE A 154 -9.21 8.94 6.56
C ILE A 154 -9.34 7.52 7.12
N GLY A 155 -8.38 7.05 7.91
CA GLY A 155 -8.43 5.72 8.53
C GLY A 155 -9.64 5.55 9.44
N VAL A 156 -9.92 6.55 10.30
CA VAL A 156 -11.10 6.57 11.17
C VAL A 156 -12.38 6.56 10.33
N PHE A 157 -12.46 7.42 9.31
CA PHE A 157 -13.62 7.48 8.44
C PHE A 157 -13.87 6.16 7.71
N GLN A 158 -12.86 5.58 7.06
CA GLN A 158 -12.99 4.34 6.31
C GLN A 158 -13.40 3.17 7.20
N TYR A 159 -12.79 3.00 8.38
CA TYR A 159 -13.24 1.95 9.29
C TYR A 159 -14.64 2.18 9.80
N SER A 160 -15.00 3.42 10.14
CA SER A 160 -16.37 3.73 10.57
C SER A 160 -17.38 3.38 9.48
N MET A 161 -17.05 3.65 8.21
CA MET A 161 -17.86 3.34 7.03
C MET A 161 -17.99 1.81 6.84
N PHE A 162 -16.89 1.07 6.83
CA PHE A 162 -16.91 -0.39 6.61
C PHE A 162 -17.59 -1.18 7.73
N PHE A 163 -17.38 -0.80 8.99
CA PHE A 163 -17.98 -1.51 10.12
C PHE A 163 -19.42 -1.09 10.42
N ARG A 164 -19.84 0.13 10.07
CA ARG A 164 -21.24 0.58 10.28
C ARG A 164 -22.14 0.34 9.07
N MET A 165 -21.68 0.69 7.87
CA MET A 165 -22.54 0.71 6.68
C MET A 165 -22.42 -0.57 5.87
N GLU A 166 -21.20 -1.01 5.56
CA GLU A 166 -20.98 -2.20 4.71
C GLU A 166 -21.06 -3.53 5.48
N ARG A 167 -21.12 -3.49 6.82
CA ARG A 167 -21.23 -4.65 7.75
C ARG A 167 -20.35 -5.83 7.35
N LEU A 168 -19.05 -5.59 7.21
CA LEU A 168 -18.10 -6.66 6.92
C LEU A 168 -18.16 -7.72 8.04
N ASN A 169 -18.50 -8.96 7.69
CA ASN A 169 -18.53 -10.07 8.65
C ASN A 169 -17.10 -10.47 9.02
N VAL A 170 -16.85 -10.67 10.32
CA VAL A 170 -15.52 -11.05 10.85
C VAL A 170 -15.02 -12.37 10.25
N THR A 171 -15.93 -13.25 9.83
CA THR A 171 -15.61 -14.53 9.16
C THR A 171 -14.97 -14.36 7.78
N ASP A 172 -15.21 -13.21 7.14
CA ASP A 172 -14.75 -12.90 5.78
C ASP A 172 -13.51 -11.99 5.80
N ALA A 173 -12.86 -11.87 6.96
CA ALA A 173 -11.70 -11.03 7.15
C ALA A 173 -10.56 -11.47 6.20
N VAL A 174 -10.15 -10.55 5.33
CA VAL A 174 -9.00 -10.75 4.43
C VAL A 174 -7.87 -9.80 4.82
N PRO A 175 -6.61 -10.13 4.51
CA PRO A 175 -5.46 -9.30 4.87
C PRO A 175 -5.56 -7.83 4.43
N ALA A 176 -6.27 -7.56 3.32
CA ALA A 176 -6.48 -6.20 2.80
C ALA A 176 -7.22 -5.26 3.78
N TRP A 177 -7.91 -5.79 4.80
CA TRP A 177 -8.61 -4.98 5.81
C TRP A 177 -7.69 -4.11 6.66
N ILE A 178 -6.38 -4.38 6.63
CA ILE A 178 -5.39 -3.54 7.29
C ILE A 178 -5.12 -2.23 6.52
N PHE A 179 -5.41 -2.17 5.22
CA PHE A 179 -5.03 -1.03 4.38
C PHE A 179 -5.57 0.33 4.86
N PRO A 180 -6.80 0.49 5.36
CA PRO A 180 -7.28 1.77 5.87
C PRO A 180 -6.42 2.41 6.97
N ILE A 181 -5.81 1.62 7.86
CA ILE A 181 -4.90 2.13 8.91
C ILE A 181 -3.43 2.08 8.52
N TYR A 182 -3.11 1.34 7.47
CA TYR A 182 -1.76 1.10 7.01
C TYR A 182 -0.94 2.37 6.74
N PRO A 183 -1.50 3.48 6.21
CA PRO A 183 -0.82 4.77 6.15
C PRO A 183 -0.18 5.21 7.47
N LEU A 184 -0.86 4.99 8.61
CA LEU A 184 -0.34 5.31 9.93
C LEU A 184 0.73 4.33 10.42
N LEU A 185 0.71 3.08 9.95
CA LEU A 185 1.82 2.16 10.20
C LEU A 185 3.10 2.70 9.54
N VAL A 186 2.94 3.37 8.38
CA VAL A 186 4.01 4.01 7.63
C VAL A 186 4.37 5.39 8.20
N VAL A 187 3.52 6.04 9.01
CA VAL A 187 3.93 7.17 9.87
C VAL A 187 5.02 6.74 10.85
N GLY A 188 4.86 5.56 11.46
CA GLY A 188 5.94 4.91 12.19
C GLY A 188 7.21 4.84 11.33
N THR A 189 7.09 4.47 10.05
CA THR A 189 8.21 4.33 9.09
C THR A 189 8.98 5.59 8.73
N LEU A 190 8.35 6.78 8.80
CA LEU A 190 9.03 8.07 8.64
C LEU A 190 9.91 8.39 9.87
N ALA A 191 9.67 7.73 11.01
CA ALA A 191 10.59 7.62 12.15
C ALA A 191 11.38 6.27 12.20
N GLY A 192 10.89 5.24 11.48
CA GLY A 192 11.47 3.94 11.09
C GLY A 192 10.43 2.79 11.04
N TYR A 193 10.56 1.82 10.13
CA TYR A 193 9.59 0.69 9.96
C TYR A 193 9.34 -0.05 11.27
N THR A 194 8.15 -0.52 11.63
CA THR A 194 7.82 -1.02 13.00
C THR A 194 9.00 -1.51 13.86
N ALA A 195 9.76 -2.52 13.40
CA ALA A 195 11.02 -2.92 14.06
C ALA A 195 12.19 -1.94 13.88
N ALA A 196 12.51 -1.53 12.65
CA ALA A 196 13.50 -0.50 12.31
C ALA A 196 13.29 0.84 13.04
N GLY A 197 12.05 1.26 13.26
CA GLY A 197 11.62 2.47 13.94
C GLY A 197 11.67 2.34 15.43
N LEU A 198 11.28 1.19 15.96
CA LEU A 198 11.51 0.90 17.36
C LEU A 198 13.01 1.00 17.69
N ILE A 199 13.87 0.44 16.84
CA ILE A 199 15.34 0.55 16.97
C ILE A 199 15.83 2.00 16.77
N SER A 200 15.30 2.71 15.77
CA SER A 200 15.68 4.10 15.47
C SER A 200 15.31 5.07 16.62
N LEU A 201 14.07 4.98 17.11
CA LEU A 201 13.57 5.74 18.25
C LEU A 201 14.33 5.39 19.53
N ALA A 202 14.61 4.10 19.75
CA ALA A 202 15.40 3.64 20.88
C ALA A 202 16.81 4.28 20.88
N ASN A 203 17.45 4.41 19.72
CA ASN A 203 18.75 5.09 19.62
C ASN A 203 18.68 6.60 19.88
N GLN A 204 17.52 7.23 19.67
CA GLN A 204 17.29 8.64 20.01
C GLN A 204 16.86 8.84 21.48
N ALA A 205 16.43 7.81 22.19
CA ALA A 205 15.96 7.94 23.58
C ALA A 205 16.94 8.66 24.52
N PRO A 206 18.28 8.41 24.49
CA PRO A 206 19.23 9.10 25.35
C PRO A 206 19.34 10.62 25.11
N THR A 207 18.92 11.14 23.96
CA THR A 207 18.98 12.59 23.69
C THR A 207 17.82 13.35 24.33
N PHE A 208 16.71 12.67 24.63
CA PHE A 208 15.50 13.29 25.18
C PHE A 208 15.24 12.90 26.64
N ILE A 209 15.73 11.74 27.09
CA ILE A 209 15.56 11.24 28.46
C ILE A 209 16.88 11.42 29.20
N GLY A 210 16.92 12.40 30.10
CA GLY A 210 18.09 12.70 30.92
C GLY A 210 18.40 11.62 31.97
N ALA A 211 19.56 11.77 32.63
CA ALA A 211 19.95 10.91 33.73
C ALA A 211 18.96 11.04 34.90
N ASN A 212 18.58 9.90 35.50
CA ASN A 212 17.66 9.82 36.64
C ASN A 212 16.29 10.49 36.45
N TYR A 213 15.74 10.46 35.23
CA TYR A 213 14.42 11.03 34.95
C TYR A 213 13.30 10.31 35.74
N TRP A 214 13.42 8.99 35.87
CA TRP A 214 12.47 8.07 36.51
C TRP A 214 13.14 7.20 37.59
N THR A 215 14.37 6.74 37.36
CA THR A 215 15.08 5.83 38.27
C THR A 215 16.29 6.49 38.92
N GLN A 216 16.53 6.24 40.20
CA GLN A 216 17.74 6.68 40.91
C GLN A 216 18.84 5.63 40.74
N SER A 217 19.29 5.42 39.50
CA SER A 217 20.25 4.38 39.12
C SER A 217 21.56 5.02 38.59
N PRO A 218 22.73 4.37 38.77
CA PRO A 218 23.96 4.80 38.10
C PRO A 218 23.87 4.81 36.57
N THR A 219 22.95 4.03 36.00
CA THR A 219 22.70 3.96 34.55
C THR A 219 21.70 5.02 34.12
N HIS A 220 21.98 5.74 33.03
CA HIS A 220 21.03 6.72 32.50
C HIS A 220 19.76 6.05 31.96
N ASP A 221 18.60 6.57 32.35
CA ASP A 221 17.30 6.01 31.98
C ASP A 221 17.08 5.95 30.46
N GLY A 222 17.64 6.93 29.72
CA GLY A 222 17.63 6.91 28.25
C GLY A 222 18.35 5.70 27.65
N ASP A 223 19.44 5.25 28.27
CA ASP A 223 20.16 4.04 27.84
C ASP A 223 19.37 2.77 28.15
N ILE A 224 18.62 2.76 29.26
CA ILE A 224 17.69 1.66 29.58
C ILE A 224 16.62 1.55 28.50
N VAL A 225 15.95 2.66 28.16
CA VAL A 225 14.93 2.69 27.09
C VAL A 225 15.52 2.25 25.75
N ARG A 226 16.75 2.69 25.45
CA ARG A 226 17.47 2.27 24.24
C ARG A 226 17.65 0.76 24.18
N ILE A 227 18.13 0.13 25.25
CA ILE A 227 18.37 -1.32 25.29
C ILE A 227 17.06 -2.09 25.10
N PHE A 228 16.00 -1.73 25.84
CA PHE A 228 14.70 -2.38 25.71
C PHE A 228 14.14 -2.24 24.29
N GLY A 229 14.18 -1.05 23.71
CA GLY A 229 13.69 -0.83 22.34
C GLY A 229 14.49 -1.61 21.29
N ILE A 230 15.81 -1.72 21.44
CA ILE A 230 16.64 -2.56 20.56
C ILE A 230 16.23 -4.03 20.69
N MET A 231 16.10 -4.57 21.91
CA MET A 231 15.72 -5.96 22.13
C MET A 231 14.33 -6.29 21.54
N SER A 232 13.35 -5.41 21.77
CA SER A 232 12.01 -5.54 21.19
C SER A 232 12.05 -5.47 19.66
N GLY A 233 12.86 -4.57 19.08
CA GLY A 233 13.00 -4.47 17.63
C GLY A 233 13.61 -5.72 17.01
N LEU A 234 14.65 -6.29 17.62
CA LEU A 234 15.27 -7.53 17.18
C LEU A 234 14.30 -8.72 17.27
N PHE A 235 13.48 -8.80 18.32
CA PHE A 235 12.44 -9.81 18.43
C PHE A 235 11.41 -9.72 17.28
N VAL A 236 10.94 -8.51 16.97
CA VAL A 236 10.00 -8.30 15.85
C VAL A 236 10.63 -8.68 14.52
N ILE A 237 11.94 -8.44 14.31
CA ILE A 237 12.66 -8.88 13.10
C ILE A 237 12.69 -10.39 12.98
N LEU A 238 13.03 -11.11 14.05
CA LEU A 238 13.02 -12.57 14.06
C LEU A 238 11.63 -13.13 13.71
N PHE A 239 10.59 -12.52 14.28
CA PHE A 239 9.21 -12.88 13.99
C PHE A 239 8.82 -12.58 12.53
N ALA A 240 9.31 -11.48 11.96
CA ALA A 240 9.11 -11.15 10.54
C ALA A 240 9.81 -12.17 9.61
N TYR A 241 11.03 -12.60 9.94
CA TYR A 241 11.72 -13.66 9.19
C TYR A 241 10.97 -14.99 9.24
N TRP A 242 10.37 -15.34 10.38
CA TRP A 242 9.56 -16.54 10.50
C TRP A 242 8.37 -16.52 9.51
N PHE A 243 7.63 -15.41 9.44
CA PHE A 243 6.57 -15.24 8.45
C PHE A 243 7.08 -15.20 7.02
N PHE A 244 8.24 -14.58 6.77
CA PHE A 244 8.87 -14.57 5.46
C PHE A 244 9.16 -15.99 4.95
N PHE A 245 9.68 -16.89 5.79
CA PHE A 245 9.94 -18.27 5.38
C PHE A 245 8.64 -19.05 5.12
N ILE A 246 7.63 -18.92 5.98
CA ILE A 246 6.33 -19.58 5.79
C ILE A 246 5.65 -19.12 4.49
N THR A 247 5.60 -17.81 4.27
CA THR A 247 5.01 -17.23 3.06
C THR A 247 5.79 -17.64 1.81
N THR A 248 7.12 -17.70 1.86
CA THR A 248 7.94 -18.19 0.74
C THR A 248 7.58 -19.63 0.37
N VAL A 249 7.46 -20.53 1.35
CA VAL A 249 7.04 -21.92 1.08
C VAL A 249 5.64 -21.97 0.47
N ALA A 250 4.69 -21.20 1.01
CA ALA A 250 3.32 -21.16 0.49
C ALA A 250 3.27 -20.66 -0.97
N VAL A 251 4.06 -19.64 -1.31
CA VAL A 251 4.17 -19.10 -2.66
C VAL A 251 4.79 -20.10 -3.62
N VAL A 252 5.88 -20.77 -3.22
CA VAL A 252 6.55 -21.77 -4.06
C VAL A 252 5.61 -22.94 -4.37
N VAL A 253 4.88 -23.44 -3.38
CA VAL A 253 3.89 -24.53 -3.57
C VAL A 253 2.72 -24.08 -4.44
N GLY A 254 2.29 -22.82 -4.32
CA GLY A 254 1.17 -22.25 -5.06
C GLY A 254 1.51 -21.70 -6.45
N ALA A 255 2.79 -21.53 -6.79
CA ALA A 255 3.25 -20.73 -7.93
C ALA A 255 2.61 -21.13 -9.26
N HIS A 256 2.44 -22.42 -9.52
CA HIS A 256 1.85 -22.93 -10.77
C HIS A 256 0.35 -22.62 -10.95
N LYS A 257 -0.35 -22.26 -9.88
CA LYS A 257 -1.80 -21.93 -9.91
C LYS A 257 -2.06 -20.43 -9.90
N MET A 258 -1.01 -19.61 -9.78
CA MET A 258 -1.16 -18.17 -9.66
C MET A 258 -1.34 -17.53 -11.04
N SER A 259 -2.42 -16.77 -11.21
CA SER A 259 -2.53 -15.78 -12.28
C SER A 259 -2.04 -14.43 -11.79
N PHE A 260 -1.58 -13.59 -12.73
CA PHE A 260 -1.20 -12.23 -12.39
C PHE A 260 -2.42 -11.45 -11.89
N SER A 261 -2.22 -10.68 -10.84
CA SER A 261 -3.16 -9.69 -10.32
C SER A 261 -2.36 -8.55 -9.69
N LEU A 262 -2.98 -7.39 -9.50
CA LEU A 262 -2.32 -6.25 -8.85
C LEU A 262 -1.83 -6.57 -7.42
N ASN A 263 -2.37 -7.60 -6.80
CA ASN A 263 -1.90 -8.12 -5.51
C ASN A 263 -0.46 -8.64 -5.53
N TRP A 264 0.12 -8.95 -6.69
CA TRP A 264 1.53 -9.36 -6.79
C TRP A 264 2.48 -8.25 -6.33
N TRP A 265 2.07 -6.97 -6.38
CA TRP A 265 2.84 -5.88 -5.80
C TRP A 265 3.09 -6.05 -4.30
N ALA A 266 2.29 -6.86 -3.59
CA ALA A 266 2.50 -7.22 -2.19
C ALA A 266 3.73 -8.12 -1.96
N PHE A 267 4.37 -8.67 -3.00
CA PHE A 267 5.66 -9.36 -2.84
C PHE A 267 6.84 -8.41 -2.57
N ILE A 268 6.67 -7.12 -2.83
CA ILE A 268 7.76 -6.15 -2.75
C ILE A 268 7.64 -5.34 -1.46
N PHE A 269 6.47 -4.72 -1.20
CA PHE A 269 6.34 -3.76 -0.10
C PHE A 269 6.66 -4.32 1.31
N PRO A 270 6.09 -5.46 1.77
CA PRO A 270 6.41 -6.01 3.08
C PRO A 270 7.88 -6.45 3.18
N ASN A 271 8.44 -6.98 2.10
CA ASN A 271 9.82 -7.41 2.02
C ASN A 271 10.80 -6.23 2.01
N ALA A 272 10.40 -5.06 1.49
CA ALA A 272 11.14 -3.82 1.66
C ALA A 272 11.22 -3.42 3.14
N GLY A 273 10.10 -3.56 3.88
CA GLY A 273 10.07 -3.34 5.32
C GLY A 273 10.97 -4.32 6.10
N LEU A 274 10.92 -5.62 5.78
CA LEU A 274 11.84 -6.61 6.34
C LEU A 274 13.30 -6.24 6.07
N THR A 275 13.63 -5.86 4.84
CA THR A 275 14.99 -5.47 4.43
C THR A 275 15.48 -4.26 5.22
N LEU A 276 14.67 -3.22 5.34
CA LEU A 276 15.02 -2.02 6.13
C LEU A 276 15.18 -2.33 7.62
N ALA A 277 14.40 -3.25 8.16
CA ALA A 277 14.59 -3.72 9.53
C ALA A 277 15.91 -4.48 9.70
N THR A 278 16.27 -5.36 8.77
CA THR A 278 17.58 -6.03 8.75
C THR A 278 18.74 -5.05 8.63
N ILE A 279 18.60 -3.99 7.82
CA ILE A 279 19.58 -2.91 7.72
C ILE A 279 19.80 -2.25 9.10
N GLN A 280 18.73 -1.91 9.82
CA GLN A 280 18.87 -1.31 11.16
C GLN A 280 19.44 -2.29 12.19
N ALA A 281 19.08 -3.57 12.13
CA ALA A 281 19.68 -4.59 13.00
C ALA A 281 21.19 -4.72 12.74
N GLY A 282 21.62 -4.70 11.47
CA GLY A 282 23.04 -4.72 11.11
C GLY A 282 23.82 -3.55 11.67
N LYS A 283 23.23 -2.33 11.63
CA LYS A 283 23.83 -1.13 12.22
C LYS A 283 23.95 -1.20 13.75
N VAL A 284 22.90 -1.64 14.44
CA VAL A 284 22.89 -1.67 15.91
C VAL A 284 23.75 -2.80 16.49
N LEU A 285 23.77 -3.96 15.83
CA LEU A 285 24.59 -5.09 16.25
C LEU A 285 26.03 -5.01 15.71
N ASN A 286 26.36 -3.99 14.91
CA ASN A 286 27.65 -3.83 14.23
C ASN A 286 28.09 -5.12 13.49
N SER A 287 27.15 -5.77 12.79
CA SER A 287 27.35 -7.10 12.21
C SER A 287 27.48 -7.04 10.69
N GLN A 288 28.66 -7.43 10.17
CA GLN A 288 28.89 -7.55 8.73
C GLN A 288 28.02 -8.64 8.08
N ALA A 289 27.69 -9.71 8.82
CA ALA A 289 26.83 -10.78 8.31
C ALA A 289 25.40 -10.27 8.04
N LEU A 290 24.83 -9.49 8.97
CA LEU A 290 23.51 -8.89 8.77
C LEU A 290 23.51 -7.86 7.64
N ASN A 291 24.61 -7.11 7.47
CA ASN A 291 24.77 -6.22 6.32
C ASN A 291 24.80 -7.00 5.00
N GLY A 292 25.49 -8.15 4.94
CA GLY A 292 25.47 -9.05 3.79
C GLY A 292 24.06 -9.57 3.47
N ILE A 293 23.30 -9.99 4.49
CA ILE A 293 21.91 -10.44 4.33
C ILE A 293 21.03 -9.29 3.81
N ALA A 294 21.17 -8.07 4.34
CA ALA A 294 20.43 -6.91 3.88
C ALA A 294 20.75 -6.56 2.41
N SER A 295 22.01 -6.63 1.98
CA SER A 295 22.39 -6.46 0.57
C SER A 295 21.77 -7.55 -0.32
N ALA A 296 21.78 -8.81 0.11
CA ALA A 296 21.16 -9.91 -0.64
C ALA A 296 19.64 -9.73 -0.79
N LEU A 297 18.94 -9.36 0.30
CA LEU A 297 17.51 -9.04 0.28
C LEU A 297 17.19 -7.86 -0.65
N THR A 298 18.06 -6.84 -0.68
CA THR A 298 17.92 -5.71 -1.61
C THR A 298 17.97 -6.17 -3.06
N ILE A 299 18.94 -7.03 -3.42
CA ILE A 299 19.07 -7.56 -4.79
C ILE A 299 17.82 -8.37 -5.15
N LEU A 300 17.35 -9.24 -4.25
CA LEU A 300 16.13 -10.02 -4.45
C LEU A 300 14.90 -9.11 -4.65
N LEU A 301 14.79 -8.02 -3.90
CA LEU A 301 13.72 -7.04 -4.07
C LEU A 301 13.74 -6.38 -5.45
N VAL A 302 14.92 -5.99 -5.94
CA VAL A 302 15.04 -5.40 -7.29
C VAL A 302 14.60 -6.40 -8.35
N VAL A 303 15.02 -7.67 -8.24
CA VAL A 303 14.62 -8.74 -9.17
C VAL A 303 13.10 -8.96 -9.12
N MET A 304 12.52 -9.05 -7.92
CA MET A 304 11.07 -9.23 -7.75
C MET A 304 10.27 -8.05 -8.25
N TRP A 305 10.79 -6.83 -8.10
CA TRP A 305 10.16 -5.63 -8.63
C TRP A 305 10.15 -5.63 -10.17
N LEU A 306 11.29 -5.93 -10.80
CA LEU A 306 11.39 -6.04 -12.27
C LEU A 306 10.45 -7.13 -12.80
N PHE A 307 10.44 -8.30 -12.16
CA PHE A 307 9.56 -9.39 -12.50
C PHE A 307 8.08 -8.96 -12.44
N THR A 308 7.66 -8.37 -11.32
CA THR A 308 6.27 -7.91 -11.14
C THR A 308 5.91 -6.81 -12.15
N ALA A 309 6.81 -5.88 -12.42
CA ALA A 309 6.61 -4.80 -13.40
C ALA A 309 6.40 -5.36 -14.82
N VAL A 310 7.23 -6.31 -15.26
CA VAL A 310 7.11 -6.95 -16.58
C VAL A 310 5.77 -7.66 -16.72
N PHE A 311 5.36 -8.44 -15.72
CA PHE A 311 4.06 -9.12 -15.75
C PHE A 311 2.89 -8.14 -15.67
N CYS A 312 3.03 -7.03 -14.94
CA CYS A 312 2.03 -5.97 -14.91
C CYS A 312 1.82 -5.34 -16.29
N VAL A 313 2.89 -4.97 -16.98
CA VAL A 313 2.82 -4.41 -18.35
C VAL A 313 2.22 -5.43 -19.32
N ARG A 314 2.64 -6.70 -19.24
CA ARG A 314 2.06 -7.79 -20.04
C ARG A 314 0.56 -7.94 -19.79
N ALA A 315 0.11 -7.91 -18.54
CA ALA A 315 -1.30 -8.04 -18.17
C ALA A 315 -2.14 -6.87 -18.71
N VAL A 316 -1.63 -5.63 -18.69
CA VAL A 316 -2.30 -4.47 -19.33
C VAL A 316 -2.40 -4.65 -20.84
N TYR A 317 -1.32 -5.13 -21.48
CA TYR A 317 -1.29 -5.34 -22.92
C TYR A 317 -2.30 -6.42 -23.35
N LEU A 318 -2.31 -7.55 -22.64
CA LEU A 318 -3.22 -8.69 -22.90
C LEU A 318 -4.68 -8.41 -22.47
N GLY A 319 -4.97 -7.31 -21.77
CA GLY A 319 -6.31 -7.01 -21.26
C GLY A 319 -6.72 -7.95 -20.11
N GLU A 320 -5.75 -8.46 -19.36
CA GLU A 320 -5.99 -9.25 -18.14
C GLU A 320 -6.34 -8.35 -16.95
N ILE A 321 -5.95 -7.07 -17.01
CA ILE A 321 -6.25 -5.99 -16.05
C ILE A 321 -6.55 -4.70 -16.82
N MET A 322 -7.17 -3.71 -16.16
CA MET A 322 -7.80 -2.54 -16.79
C MET A 322 -8.82 -2.94 -17.87
N TRP A 323 -9.66 -3.94 -17.58
CA TRP A 323 -10.62 -4.48 -18.53
C TRP A 323 -11.95 -4.85 -17.85
N PRO A 324 -13.11 -4.69 -18.53
CA PRO A 324 -14.41 -5.09 -18.03
C PRO A 324 -14.43 -6.50 -17.43
N GLY A 325 -14.83 -6.61 -16.17
CA GLY A 325 -14.99 -7.89 -15.46
C GLY A 325 -13.70 -8.53 -14.96
N LYS A 326 -12.56 -7.86 -15.08
CA LYS A 326 -11.25 -8.41 -14.68
C LYS A 326 -10.77 -7.90 -13.33
N ASP A 327 -10.92 -6.61 -13.06
CA ASP A 327 -10.40 -5.95 -11.87
C ASP A 327 -11.40 -5.96 -10.70
N GLU A 328 -11.07 -5.27 -9.61
CA GLU A 328 -11.86 -5.20 -8.38
C GLU A 328 -13.20 -4.50 -8.56
N ASP A 329 -13.36 -3.71 -9.62
CA ASP A 329 -14.62 -3.02 -9.93
C ASP A 329 -15.68 -3.97 -10.52
N LYS A 330 -15.35 -5.26 -10.71
CA LYS A 330 -16.26 -6.24 -11.32
C LYS A 330 -17.53 -6.54 -10.52
N SER A 331 -17.50 -6.29 -9.22
CA SER A 331 -18.65 -6.45 -8.32
C SER A 331 -19.38 -5.13 -8.03
N MET A 332 -19.05 -4.04 -8.73
CA MET A 332 -19.82 -2.81 -8.63
C MET A 332 -21.18 -2.99 -9.30
N GLU A 333 -22.22 -3.13 -8.48
CA GLU A 333 -23.59 -3.20 -8.96
C GLU A 333 -24.05 -1.85 -9.52
N ARG A 334 -25.00 -1.90 -10.47
CA ARG A 334 -25.67 -0.73 -11.06
C ARG A 334 -24.76 0.20 -11.87
N ILE A 335 -23.47 -0.07 -12.04
CA ILE A 335 -22.56 0.70 -12.90
C ILE A 335 -22.15 -0.14 -14.10
N ALA A 336 -22.44 0.33 -15.31
CA ALA A 336 -22.02 -0.35 -16.53
C ALA A 336 -20.50 -0.25 -16.73
N TRP A 337 -19.94 -1.11 -17.59
CA TRP A 337 -18.48 -1.19 -17.74
C TRP A 337 -17.85 0.06 -18.36
N GLY A 338 -18.47 0.62 -19.41
CA GLY A 338 -17.90 1.73 -20.19
C GLY A 338 -18.57 3.09 -19.98
N TRP A 339 -17.95 4.15 -20.50
CA TRP A 339 -18.48 5.51 -20.43
C TRP A 339 -19.80 5.65 -21.21
N GLN A 340 -19.85 5.14 -22.45
CA GLN A 340 -21.03 5.23 -23.30
C GLN A 340 -22.21 4.45 -22.72
N SER A 341 -21.97 3.24 -22.19
CA SER A 341 -23.01 2.44 -21.55
C SER A 341 -23.57 3.13 -20.30
N ASN A 342 -22.71 3.70 -19.45
CA ASN A 342 -23.16 4.42 -18.26
C ASN A 342 -23.96 5.70 -18.53
N ARG A 343 -23.71 6.39 -19.65
CA ARG A 343 -24.47 7.60 -20.02
C ARG A 343 -25.95 7.28 -20.23
N ASN A 344 -26.25 6.09 -20.75
CA ASN A 344 -27.59 5.66 -21.12
C ASN A 344 -28.23 4.74 -20.06
N ASN A 345 -27.48 4.32 -19.03
CA ASN A 345 -27.98 3.42 -17.99
C ASN A 345 -28.78 4.19 -16.91
N PRO A 346 -30.11 3.97 -16.78
CA PRO A 346 -30.92 4.61 -15.75
C PRO A 346 -30.63 4.08 -14.34
N GLN A 347 -30.20 2.82 -14.20
CA GLN A 347 -29.80 2.23 -12.92
C GLN A 347 -28.48 2.78 -12.40
N ALA A 348 -27.58 3.20 -13.29
CA ALA A 348 -26.35 3.90 -12.92
C ALA A 348 -26.57 5.20 -12.15
N ARG A 349 -27.81 5.72 -12.07
CA ARG A 349 -28.16 6.91 -11.28
C ARG A 349 -28.33 6.64 -9.79
N ARG A 350 -28.41 5.39 -9.34
CA ARG A 350 -28.74 4.99 -7.95
C ARG A 350 -27.62 4.17 -7.31
N VAL A 351 -26.46 4.79 -7.12
CA VAL A 351 -25.28 4.13 -6.53
C VAL A 351 -25.43 3.90 -5.02
N ILE A 352 -26.16 4.78 -4.32
CA ILE A 352 -26.50 4.63 -2.91
C ILE A 352 -28.02 4.79 -2.81
N VAL A 353 -28.75 3.72 -2.52
CA VAL A 353 -30.20 3.78 -2.32
C VAL A 353 -30.45 3.88 -0.81
N PRO A 354 -31.45 4.65 -0.34
CA PRO A 354 -31.78 4.73 1.08
C PRO A 354 -32.04 3.37 1.75
N GLU A 355 -32.35 2.33 0.98
CA GLU A 355 -32.50 0.94 1.42
C GLU A 355 -31.17 0.27 1.76
N ASP A 356 -30.06 0.69 1.13
CA ASP A 356 -28.70 0.20 1.40
C ASP A 356 -28.14 0.79 2.72
N LEU A 357 -28.77 1.84 3.25
CA LEU A 357 -28.38 2.54 4.49
C LEU A 357 -29.21 2.13 5.74
N ARG A 358 -30.11 1.15 5.63
CA ARG A 358 -31.02 0.71 6.73
C ARG A 358 -30.50 -0.46 7.55
#